data_AF-A0A2V7J3R1-F1
#
_entry.id   AF-A0A2V7J3R1-F1
#
_cell.length_a   1.000
_cell.length_b   1.000
_cell.length_c   1.000
_cell.angle_alpha   90.00
_cell.angle_beta   90.00
_cell.angle_gamma   90.00
#
_symmetry.space_group_name_H-M   'P 1'
#
loop_
_entity.id
_entity.type
_entity.pdbx_description
1 polymer ?
#
loop_
_entity_poly.entity_id
_entity_poly.type
_entity_poly.pdbx_seq_one_letter_code
_entity_poly.pdbx_strand_id
1 'polypeptide(L)'
;MTADNAWFYQDVAGRRIARLARGAILTAGGATRNDWIHVALEGWIFGTSVGPSDRPDFDLLVTRTPNENLRAAPAGPLVAELAEGFGLKRAPPDSSGRWVHVTRDGWVQRSALAPVADVVATRTVESSDSAADTVQGRLTPSPRPGAGADTTRVDSSRAQPVRMTTLYRAPDGPEAGTIATETPLRVLSRNGEWTRVQFEGWVKGGDLQPAPAGVLVGVTAAELRAEPQRYVGQVLRWNLEFIAIQKADDLRPDIPNGVSYVLARGPLPERGFVYIIVPESKLPAFRALTPLAPMQVIARVRNGRSRYLGNPVVDLVSLEAGGGAGTP
;
A
#
# COMPACT_ATOMS: atom_id res chain seq x y z
N MET A 1 1.48 3.81 21.15
CA MET A 1 2.70 3.56 20.33
C MET A 1 2.28 3.39 18.88
N THR A 2 3.16 3.63 17.90
CA THR A 2 2.84 3.39 16.49
C THR A 2 3.63 2.20 15.95
N ALA A 3 2.96 1.27 15.27
CA ALA A 3 3.60 0.16 14.59
C ALA A 3 3.87 0.49 13.11
N ASP A 4 4.96 -0.04 12.54
CA ASP A 4 5.24 0.02 11.09
C ASP A 4 5.26 -1.39 10.50
N ASN A 5 4.12 -1.83 9.94
CA ASN A 5 3.97 -3.15 9.32
C ASN A 5 4.45 -4.33 10.19
N ALA A 6 4.28 -4.21 11.51
CA ALA A 6 4.77 -5.16 12.48
C ALA A 6 3.90 -6.43 12.55
N TRP A 7 4.52 -7.57 12.85
CA TRP A 7 3.80 -8.80 13.16
C TRP A 7 3.29 -8.77 14.61
N PHE A 8 2.06 -9.24 14.80
CA PHE A 8 1.41 -9.41 16.09
C PHE A 8 1.34 -10.91 16.43
N TYR A 9 1.82 -11.26 17.61
CA TYR A 9 2.07 -12.63 18.03
C TYR A 9 1.18 -13.06 19.19
N GLN A 10 0.81 -14.33 19.22
CA GLN A 10 0.00 -14.91 20.30
C GLN A 10 0.75 -14.96 21.64
N ASP A 11 2.04 -15.24 21.58
CA ASP A 11 2.98 -15.25 22.71
C ASP A 11 4.37 -14.81 22.20
N VAL A 12 5.32 -14.54 23.10
CA VAL A 12 6.69 -14.17 22.78
C VAL A 12 7.32 -15.20 21.85
N ALA A 13 7.74 -14.77 20.66
CA ALA A 13 8.26 -15.63 19.59
C ALA A 13 7.32 -16.78 19.15
N GLY A 14 6.03 -16.70 19.50
CA GLY A 14 5.02 -17.72 19.19
C GLY A 14 4.45 -17.59 17.77
N ARG A 15 3.22 -18.10 17.59
CA ARG A 15 2.52 -18.04 16.31
C ARG A 15 2.20 -16.59 15.92
N ARG A 16 2.50 -16.23 14.67
CA ARG A 16 2.05 -14.98 14.04
C ARG A 16 0.55 -15.08 13.79
N ILE A 17 -0.21 -14.15 14.34
CA ILE A 17 -1.67 -14.20 14.30
C ILE A 17 -2.28 -13.00 13.57
N ALA A 18 -1.62 -11.84 13.54
CA ALA A 18 -2.08 -10.69 12.76
C ALA A 18 -0.94 -9.83 12.23
N ARG A 19 -1.22 -9.00 11.23
CA ARG A 19 -0.29 -8.00 10.71
C ARG A 19 -0.81 -6.59 10.99
N LEU A 20 -0.03 -5.82 11.73
CA LEU A 20 -0.37 -4.44 12.11
C LEU A 20 -0.11 -3.51 10.93
N ALA A 21 -1.00 -2.56 10.70
CA ALA A 21 -0.84 -1.57 9.65
C ALA A 21 0.18 -0.49 10.06
N ARG A 22 0.84 0.12 9.07
CA ARG A 22 1.72 1.27 9.30
C ARG A 22 0.96 2.44 9.92
N GLY A 23 1.48 2.97 11.02
CA GLY A 23 0.87 4.05 11.78
C GLY A 23 -0.27 3.59 12.70
N ALA A 24 -0.50 2.27 12.84
CA ALA A 24 -1.49 1.75 13.78
C ALA A 24 -1.15 2.17 15.21
N ILE A 25 -2.10 2.85 15.86
CA ILE A 25 -1.99 3.26 17.25
C ILE A 25 -2.35 2.06 18.11
N LEU A 26 -1.41 1.62 18.94
CA LEU A 26 -1.57 0.50 19.86
C LEU A 26 -1.48 0.96 21.31
N THR A 27 -2.31 0.35 22.14
CA THR A 27 -2.31 0.52 23.59
C THR A 27 -1.34 -0.50 24.20
N ALA A 28 -0.32 -0.01 24.91
CA ALA A 28 0.64 -0.88 25.60
C ALA A 28 -0.02 -1.48 26.85
N GLY A 29 -0.04 -2.81 26.96
CA GLY A 29 -0.66 -3.55 28.06
C GLY A 29 0.22 -3.69 29.30
N GLY A 30 1.17 -2.77 29.52
CA GLY A 30 2.03 -2.70 30.71
C GLY A 30 3.12 -3.76 30.84
N ALA A 31 2.92 -4.99 30.36
CA ALA A 31 3.91 -6.06 30.45
C ALA A 31 4.95 -6.00 29.32
N THR A 32 6.24 -6.04 29.69
CA THR A 32 7.36 -6.16 28.74
C THR A 32 8.20 -7.38 29.11
N ARG A 33 8.55 -8.20 28.12
CA ARG A 33 9.37 -9.41 28.30
C ARG A 33 10.50 -9.38 27.30
N ASN A 34 11.72 -9.14 27.76
CA ASN A 34 12.89 -8.90 26.89
C ASN A 34 12.58 -7.77 25.88
N ASP A 35 12.77 -8.03 24.58
CA ASP A 35 12.47 -7.12 23.47
C ASP A 35 11.01 -7.16 23.01
N TRP A 36 10.10 -7.77 23.77
CA TRP A 36 8.69 -7.89 23.43
C TRP A 36 7.82 -7.04 24.34
N ILE A 37 6.85 -6.36 23.74
CA ILE A 37 5.87 -5.52 24.43
C ILE A 37 4.50 -6.18 24.27
N HIS A 38 3.82 -6.36 25.40
CA HIS A 38 2.42 -6.76 25.41
C HIS A 38 1.58 -5.57 24.96
N VAL A 39 0.74 -5.79 23.96
CA VAL A 39 -0.09 -4.76 23.33
C VAL A 39 -1.52 -5.27 23.19
N ALA A 40 -2.47 -4.38 23.49
CA ALA A 40 -3.87 -4.60 23.17
C ALA A 40 -4.15 -4.04 21.77
N LEU A 41 -4.59 -4.93 20.88
CA LEU A 41 -5.07 -4.60 19.55
C LEU A 41 -6.57 -4.36 19.61
N GLU A 42 -7.00 -3.11 19.46
CA GLU A 42 -8.39 -2.69 19.54
C GLU A 42 -8.87 -2.13 18.20
N GLY A 43 -10.12 -2.40 17.83
CA GLY A 43 -10.72 -1.81 16.65
C GLY A 43 -12.07 -2.40 16.25
N TRP A 44 -12.51 -1.98 15.08
CA TRP A 44 -13.81 -2.27 14.49
C TRP A 44 -13.65 -3.21 13.31
N ILE A 45 -14.42 -4.30 13.32
CA ILE A 45 -14.48 -5.30 12.27
C ILE A 45 -15.90 -5.40 11.71
N PHE A 46 -16.04 -5.78 10.45
CA PHE A 46 -17.34 -5.93 9.83
C PHE A 46 -18.06 -7.16 10.37
N GLY A 47 -19.30 -7.01 10.82
CA GLY A 47 -20.03 -8.04 11.56
C GLY A 47 -20.27 -9.32 10.76
N THR A 48 -20.41 -9.25 9.42
CA THR A 48 -20.58 -10.45 8.58
C THR A 48 -19.27 -11.21 8.34
N SER A 49 -18.15 -10.66 8.78
CA SER A 49 -16.82 -11.26 8.64
C SER A 49 -16.34 -11.96 9.90
N VAL A 50 -17.18 -11.99 10.92
CA VAL A 50 -16.93 -12.68 12.19
C VAL A 50 -18.10 -13.62 12.50
N GLY A 51 -17.76 -14.81 12.99
CA GLY A 51 -18.71 -15.79 13.50
C GLY A 51 -18.51 -16.02 15.00
N PRO A 52 -19.47 -16.69 15.67
CA PRO A 52 -19.28 -17.12 17.05
C PRO A 52 -18.05 -18.03 17.15
N SER A 53 -17.29 -17.89 18.24
CA SER A 53 -16.16 -18.79 18.53
C SER A 53 -16.62 -20.05 19.24
N ASP A 54 -15.99 -21.17 18.92
CA ASP A 54 -16.01 -22.43 19.66
C ASP A 54 -14.90 -22.51 20.72
N ARG A 55 -14.03 -21.48 20.82
CA ARG A 55 -12.91 -21.42 21.76
C ARG A 55 -13.30 -20.62 23.01
N PRO A 56 -13.03 -21.12 24.22
CA PRO A 56 -13.47 -20.49 25.46
C PRO A 56 -12.86 -19.12 25.73
N ASP A 57 -11.71 -18.79 25.12
CA ASP A 57 -10.99 -17.54 25.34
C ASP A 57 -11.42 -16.39 24.41
N PHE A 58 -12.33 -16.65 23.46
CA PHE A 58 -12.74 -15.69 22.43
C PHE A 58 -14.25 -15.68 22.25
N ASP A 59 -14.83 -14.51 21.99
CA ASP A 59 -16.26 -14.39 21.68
C ASP A 59 -16.51 -14.63 20.18
N LEU A 60 -15.51 -14.30 19.35
CA LEU A 60 -15.64 -14.23 17.90
C LEU A 60 -14.41 -14.83 17.20
N LEU A 61 -14.65 -15.44 16.04
CA LEU A 61 -13.63 -15.85 15.08
C LEU A 61 -13.81 -15.11 13.76
N VAL A 62 -12.71 -14.71 13.13
CA VAL A 62 -12.73 -14.21 11.75
C VAL A 62 -13.05 -15.37 10.80
N THR A 63 -14.13 -15.25 10.03
CA THR A 63 -14.61 -16.30 9.12
C THR A 63 -14.31 -16.01 7.65
N ARG A 64 -13.81 -14.81 7.34
CA ARG A 64 -13.60 -14.37 5.96
C ARG A 64 -12.20 -14.72 5.45
N THR A 65 -12.15 -15.24 4.23
CA THR A 65 -10.91 -15.58 3.51
C THR A 65 -10.49 -14.49 2.50
N PRO A 66 -9.18 -14.31 2.26
CA PRO A 66 -8.05 -14.88 3.02
C PRO A 66 -7.77 -14.12 4.33
N ASN A 67 -8.12 -12.83 4.40
CA ASN A 67 -7.94 -11.97 5.57
C ASN A 67 -9.11 -10.98 5.69
N GLU A 68 -9.35 -10.44 6.88
CA GLU A 68 -10.28 -9.34 7.14
C GLU A 68 -9.55 -8.13 7.77
N ASN A 69 -10.10 -6.94 7.58
CA ASN A 69 -9.54 -5.69 8.04
C ASN A 69 -10.11 -5.26 9.40
N LEU A 70 -9.24 -5.03 10.37
CA LEU A 70 -9.54 -4.35 11.62
C LEU A 70 -9.25 -2.85 11.49
N ARG A 71 -10.18 -1.99 11.91
CA ARG A 71 -10.10 -0.53 11.72
C ARG A 71 -10.19 0.24 13.03
N ALA A 72 -9.65 1.46 13.09
CA ALA A 72 -9.68 2.25 14.34
C ALA A 72 -11.09 2.81 14.63
N ALA A 73 -11.93 2.91 13.61
CA ALA A 73 -13.32 3.34 13.68
C ALA A 73 -14.11 2.64 12.57
N PRO A 74 -15.46 2.61 12.62
CA PRO A 74 -16.28 2.18 11.50
C PRO A 74 -15.86 2.87 10.19
N ALA A 75 -15.47 2.09 9.19
CA ALA A 75 -14.91 2.58 7.91
C ALA A 75 -13.68 3.52 8.02
N GLY A 76 -12.99 3.53 9.16
CA GLY A 76 -11.82 4.34 9.46
C GLY A 76 -10.49 3.75 8.99
N PRO A 77 -9.36 4.29 9.48
CA PRO A 77 -8.02 3.82 9.10
C PRO A 77 -7.80 2.36 9.53
N LEU A 78 -7.00 1.64 8.74
CA LEU A 78 -6.64 0.24 9.00
C LEU A 78 -5.71 0.18 10.22
N VAL A 79 -6.01 -0.72 11.15
CA VAL A 79 -5.20 -1.01 12.33
C VAL A 79 -4.46 -2.33 12.13
N ALA A 80 -5.14 -3.36 11.61
CA ALA A 80 -4.52 -4.65 11.33
C ALA A 80 -5.25 -5.44 10.24
N GLU A 81 -4.53 -6.35 9.59
CA GLU A 81 -5.08 -7.43 8.79
C GLU A 81 -5.10 -8.71 9.65
N LEU A 82 -6.30 -9.30 9.78
CA LEU A 82 -6.55 -10.51 10.56
C LEU A 82 -6.77 -11.69 9.64
N ALA A 83 -6.10 -12.81 9.87
CA ALA A 83 -6.32 -14.03 9.11
C ALA A 83 -7.62 -14.76 9.54
N GLU A 84 -8.11 -15.67 8.69
CA GLU A 84 -9.18 -16.59 9.05
C GLU A 84 -8.84 -17.38 10.34
N GLY A 85 -9.84 -17.59 11.20
CA GLY A 85 -9.70 -18.31 12.47
C GLY A 85 -9.03 -17.49 13.58
N PHE A 86 -8.80 -16.18 13.35
CA PHE A 86 -8.30 -15.25 14.37
C PHE A 86 -9.35 -15.01 15.45
N GLY A 87 -8.98 -15.22 16.71
CA GLY A 87 -9.85 -15.06 17.87
C GLY A 87 -9.90 -13.62 18.38
N LEU A 88 -11.11 -13.14 18.65
CA LEU A 88 -11.41 -11.78 19.07
C LEU A 88 -12.34 -11.81 20.29
N LYS A 89 -12.16 -10.84 21.19
CA LYS A 89 -13.10 -10.54 22.27
C LYS A 89 -13.91 -9.31 21.89
N ARG A 90 -15.17 -9.22 22.33
CA ARG A 90 -15.97 -8.00 22.16
C ARG A 90 -15.49 -6.92 23.13
N ALA A 91 -15.50 -5.68 22.68
CA ALA A 91 -15.10 -4.53 23.47
C ALA A 91 -16.22 -3.49 23.51
N PRO A 92 -16.50 -2.84 24.65
CA PRO A 92 -17.49 -1.76 24.69
C PRO A 92 -17.02 -0.52 23.91
N PRO A 93 -17.87 0.16 23.12
CA PRO A 93 -19.24 -0.21 22.77
C PRO A 93 -19.28 -1.36 21.74
N ASP A 94 -20.00 -2.43 22.04
CA ASP A 94 -19.88 -3.73 21.34
C ASP A 94 -20.25 -3.69 19.85
N SER A 95 -21.05 -2.72 19.41
CA SER A 95 -21.44 -2.58 18.01
C SER A 95 -21.80 -1.15 17.61
N SER A 96 -21.64 -0.85 16.32
CA SER A 96 -22.02 0.41 15.69
C SER A 96 -22.51 0.12 14.26
N GLY A 97 -23.82 -0.09 14.12
CA GLY A 97 -24.43 -0.49 12.85
C GLY A 97 -23.97 -1.88 12.40
N ARG A 98 -23.28 -1.96 11.26
CA ARG A 98 -22.74 -3.23 10.71
C ARG A 98 -21.35 -3.60 11.26
N TRP A 99 -20.85 -2.83 12.21
CA TRP A 99 -19.51 -2.98 12.76
C TRP A 99 -19.58 -3.52 14.18
N VAL A 100 -18.66 -4.42 14.51
CA VAL A 100 -18.48 -4.99 15.84
C VAL A 100 -17.17 -4.46 16.39
N HIS A 101 -17.19 -3.99 17.64
CA HIS A 101 -16.00 -3.53 18.32
C HIS A 101 -15.33 -4.70 19.03
N VAL A 102 -14.04 -4.85 18.79
CA VAL A 102 -13.28 -6.02 19.21
C VAL A 102 -11.92 -5.64 19.75
N THR A 103 -11.42 -6.47 20.65
CA THR A 103 -10.08 -6.36 21.22
C THR A 103 -9.37 -7.72 21.21
N ARG A 104 -8.04 -7.66 21.16
CA ARG A 104 -7.17 -8.82 21.28
C ARG A 104 -5.83 -8.45 21.89
N ASP A 105 -5.47 -9.13 22.96
CA ASP A 105 -4.12 -9.04 23.55
C ASP A 105 -3.09 -9.82 22.75
N GLY A 106 -1.83 -9.40 22.79
CA GLY A 106 -0.73 -10.12 22.15
C GLY A 106 0.60 -9.41 22.27
N TRP A 107 1.59 -9.89 21.54
CA TRP A 107 2.97 -9.45 21.67
C TRP A 107 3.53 -8.89 20.36
N VAL A 108 4.30 -7.82 20.45
CA VAL A 108 5.00 -7.18 19.33
C VAL A 108 6.45 -6.91 19.73
N GLN A 109 7.39 -6.97 18.76
CA GLN A 109 8.78 -6.60 19.02
C GLN A 109 8.92 -5.09 19.25
N ARG A 110 9.63 -4.71 20.32
CA ARG A 110 9.92 -3.32 20.70
C ARG A 110 10.57 -2.54 19.55
N SER A 111 11.48 -3.16 18.79
CA SER A 111 12.13 -2.52 17.63
C SER A 111 11.18 -2.16 16.48
N ALA A 112 9.97 -2.74 16.47
CA ALA A 112 8.94 -2.44 15.47
C ALA A 112 7.93 -1.39 15.96
N LEU A 113 8.15 -0.83 17.15
CA LEU A 113 7.27 0.16 17.79
C LEU A 113 8.03 1.47 17.99
N ALA A 114 7.47 2.57 17.47
CA ALA A 114 7.94 3.91 17.77
C ALA A 114 7.09 4.54 18.89
N PRO A 115 7.71 5.19 19.90
CA PRO A 115 7.00 6.06 20.83
C PRO A 115 6.35 7.22 20.08
N VAL A 116 5.10 7.56 20.44
CA VAL A 116 4.35 8.64 19.75
C VAL A 116 5.05 10.01 19.90
N ALA A 117 5.85 10.19 20.95
CA ALA A 117 6.62 11.41 21.20
C ALA A 117 7.77 11.64 20.19
N ASP A 118 8.40 10.57 19.67
CA ASP A 118 9.57 10.69 18.76
C ASP A 118 9.17 11.03 17.31
N VAL A 119 7.90 10.79 16.95
CA VAL A 119 7.34 11.09 15.61
C VAL A 119 6.99 12.58 15.46
N VAL A 120 6.74 13.29 16.56
CA VAL A 120 6.51 14.76 16.55
C VAL A 120 7.84 15.51 16.47
N ALA A 121 8.89 15.00 17.12
CA ALA A 121 10.22 15.61 17.07
C ALA A 121 10.84 15.55 15.67
N THR A 122 10.77 14.39 14.99
CA THR A 122 11.37 14.19 13.65
C THR A 122 10.73 15.04 12.54
N ARG A 123 9.44 15.41 12.65
CA ARG A 123 8.81 16.35 11.71
C ARG A 123 9.21 17.82 11.93
N THR A 124 9.71 18.16 13.11
CA THR A 124 10.06 19.55 13.45
C THR A 124 11.51 19.87 13.06
N VAL A 125 12.40 18.87 13.05
CA VAL A 125 13.81 19.04 12.63
C VAL A 125 14.01 19.14 11.11
N GLU A 126 13.19 18.47 10.28
CA GLU A 126 13.35 18.56 8.81
C GLU A 126 12.95 19.92 8.21
N SER A 127 12.29 20.80 8.97
CA SER A 127 11.84 22.12 8.48
C SER A 127 12.72 23.30 8.93
N SER A 128 13.82 23.07 9.66
CA SER A 128 14.56 24.15 10.34
C SER A 128 16.09 24.10 10.21
N ASP A 129 16.68 23.40 9.22
CA ASP A 129 18.14 23.41 9.01
C ASP A 129 18.54 24.24 7.79
N SER A 130 18.49 25.57 7.96
CA SER A 130 19.27 26.55 7.20
C SER A 130 19.39 27.85 8.00
N ALA A 131 20.13 27.84 9.13
CA ALA A 131 20.86 29.01 9.65
C ALA A 131 21.64 28.68 10.95
N ALA A 132 22.95 28.99 10.92
CA ALA A 132 23.89 29.25 12.03
C ALA A 132 24.17 28.08 13.01
N ASP A 133 25.33 27.42 12.97
CA ASP A 133 26.72 27.87 13.19
C ASP A 133 27.04 28.35 14.63
N THR A 134 28.06 27.65 15.16
CA THR A 134 29.06 27.96 16.17
C THR A 134 28.85 27.67 17.68
N VAL A 135 29.79 26.82 18.15
CA VAL A 135 30.54 26.78 19.44
C VAL A 135 30.25 25.64 20.44
N GLN A 136 31.08 24.61 20.29
CA GLN A 136 31.87 23.84 21.29
C GLN A 136 31.19 22.92 22.33
N GLY A 137 31.43 21.63 22.13
CA GLY A 137 32.63 21.01 22.73
C GLY A 137 32.41 20.00 23.85
N ARG A 138 32.52 18.69 23.53
CA ARG A 138 33.47 17.77 24.21
C ARG A 138 33.59 16.44 23.45
N LEU A 139 34.85 16.04 23.25
CA LEU A 139 35.32 14.84 22.58
C LEU A 139 35.06 13.56 23.41
N THR A 140 34.85 12.46 22.69
CA THR A 140 34.73 11.03 23.07
C THR A 140 36.11 10.43 23.50
N PRO A 141 36.34 9.10 23.66
CA PRO A 141 35.47 7.90 23.79
C PRO A 141 35.92 6.95 24.95
N SER A 142 35.14 5.89 25.24
CA SER A 142 35.76 4.60 25.59
C SER A 142 34.87 3.40 25.19
N PRO A 143 35.44 2.32 24.63
CA PRO A 143 34.71 1.22 24.03
C PRO A 143 34.55 0.03 24.99
N ARG A 144 33.42 -0.69 24.91
CA ARG A 144 33.31 -2.03 25.50
C ARG A 144 33.07 -3.07 24.39
N PRO A 145 33.95 -4.07 24.25
CA PRO A 145 33.81 -5.13 23.27
C PRO A 145 32.98 -6.30 23.81
N GLY A 146 32.22 -6.95 22.91
CA GLY A 146 31.82 -8.36 23.08
C GLY A 146 30.34 -8.62 23.32
N ALA A 147 29.56 -8.75 22.25
CA ALA A 147 28.50 -9.75 22.13
C ALA A 147 28.32 -10.02 20.64
N GLY A 148 28.62 -11.25 20.21
CA GLY A 148 28.64 -11.66 18.81
C GLY A 148 27.32 -11.30 18.13
N ALA A 149 27.43 -10.59 17.01
CA ALA A 149 26.33 -10.43 16.08
C ALA A 149 25.89 -11.83 15.67
N ASP A 150 24.68 -12.19 16.06
CA ASP A 150 24.01 -13.40 15.63
C ASP A 150 23.81 -13.30 14.11
N THR A 151 24.74 -13.88 13.34
CA THR A 151 24.82 -13.81 11.88
C THR A 151 23.71 -14.60 11.17
N THR A 152 22.69 -15.04 11.90
CA THR A 152 21.67 -15.97 11.39
C THR A 152 20.27 -15.36 11.26
N ARG A 153 20.07 -14.09 11.60
CA ARG A 153 18.78 -13.41 11.33
C ARG A 153 18.63 -13.13 9.84
N VAL A 154 17.95 -14.03 9.13
CA VAL A 154 17.61 -13.86 7.71
C VAL A 154 16.84 -12.56 7.52
N ASP A 155 17.47 -11.58 6.88
CA ASP A 155 16.84 -10.30 6.52
C ASP A 155 15.82 -10.55 5.41
N SER A 156 14.56 -10.75 5.79
CA SER A 156 13.46 -10.98 4.83
C SER A 156 13.13 -9.77 3.96
N SER A 157 13.67 -8.58 4.27
CA SER A 157 13.53 -7.37 3.46
C SER A 157 14.55 -7.32 2.33
N ARG A 158 15.54 -8.21 2.34
CA ARG A 158 16.54 -8.37 1.30
C ARG A 158 16.43 -9.76 0.69
N ALA A 159 16.66 -9.84 -0.62
CA ALA A 159 16.67 -11.08 -1.35
C ALA A 159 17.75 -11.04 -2.43
N GLN A 160 18.25 -12.20 -2.80
CA GLN A 160 19.17 -12.39 -3.90
C GLN A 160 18.62 -13.51 -4.79
N PRO A 161 18.59 -13.32 -6.13
CA PRO A 161 18.27 -14.41 -7.04
C PRO A 161 19.33 -15.50 -6.95
N VAL A 162 18.91 -16.71 -6.63
CA VAL A 162 19.78 -17.92 -6.61
C VAL A 162 20.19 -18.40 -8.00
N ARG A 163 19.54 -17.87 -9.04
CA ARG A 163 19.84 -18.07 -10.45
C ARG A 163 19.36 -16.85 -11.23
N MET A 164 19.84 -16.71 -12.46
CA MET A 164 19.29 -15.71 -13.38
C MET A 164 17.78 -15.90 -13.49
N THR A 165 17.01 -14.85 -13.24
CA THR A 165 15.55 -14.92 -13.15
C THR A 165 14.90 -13.78 -13.91
N THR A 166 13.76 -14.06 -14.54
CA THR A 166 13.01 -13.04 -15.29
C THR A 166 12.23 -12.16 -14.32
N LEU A 167 12.41 -10.85 -14.47
CA LEU A 167 11.60 -9.84 -13.80
C LEU A 167 10.37 -9.54 -14.65
N TYR A 168 9.21 -9.45 -14.01
CA TYR A 168 7.94 -9.13 -14.65
C TYR A 168 7.44 -7.76 -14.17
N ARG A 169 6.76 -7.02 -15.05
CA ARG A 169 6.21 -5.70 -14.70
C ARG A 169 5.00 -5.79 -13.75
N ALA A 170 4.32 -6.94 -13.72
CA ALA A 170 3.33 -7.35 -12.71
C ALA A 170 3.26 -8.87 -12.61
N PRO A 171 2.57 -9.40 -11.59
CA PRO A 171 2.11 -10.78 -11.57
C PRO A 171 1.45 -11.19 -12.89
N ASP A 172 1.95 -12.27 -13.52
CA ASP A 172 1.49 -12.79 -14.81
C ASP A 172 1.51 -11.74 -15.95
N GLY A 173 2.33 -10.69 -15.82
CA GLY A 173 2.42 -9.57 -16.74
C GLY A 173 3.53 -9.74 -17.79
N PRO A 174 3.77 -8.71 -18.61
CA PRO A 174 4.87 -8.73 -19.57
C PRO A 174 6.22 -8.74 -18.85
N GLU A 175 7.18 -9.46 -19.44
CA GLU A 175 8.57 -9.48 -19.01
C GLU A 175 9.16 -8.05 -19.06
N ALA A 176 9.88 -7.70 -18.00
CA ALA A 176 10.61 -6.43 -17.85
C ALA A 176 12.09 -6.60 -18.21
N GLY A 177 12.64 -7.79 -18.02
CA GLY A 177 14.04 -8.12 -18.27
C GLY A 177 14.50 -9.29 -17.40
N THR A 178 15.80 -9.57 -17.39
CA THR A 178 16.40 -10.60 -16.52
C THR A 178 17.26 -9.95 -15.44
N ILE A 179 17.22 -10.54 -14.25
CA ILE A 179 18.06 -10.18 -13.12
C ILE A 179 19.12 -11.26 -12.98
N ALA A 180 20.39 -10.84 -12.92
CA ALA A 180 21.52 -11.74 -12.72
C ALA A 180 21.50 -12.36 -11.31
N THR A 181 22.10 -13.54 -11.18
CA THR A 181 22.34 -14.19 -9.89
C THR A 181 23.06 -13.23 -8.93
N GLU A 182 22.80 -13.35 -7.63
CA GLU A 182 23.41 -12.52 -6.57
C GLU A 182 23.09 -11.01 -6.60
N THR A 183 22.24 -10.54 -7.52
CA THR A 183 21.82 -9.13 -7.54
C THR A 183 21.08 -8.79 -6.23
N PRO A 184 21.51 -7.78 -5.46
CA PRO A 184 20.85 -7.43 -4.22
C PRO A 184 19.49 -6.78 -4.51
N LEU A 185 18.42 -7.40 -4.02
CA LEU A 185 17.05 -6.92 -4.15
C LEU A 185 16.49 -6.52 -2.78
N ARG A 186 15.71 -5.44 -2.76
CA ARG A 186 14.85 -5.07 -1.64
C ARG A 186 13.44 -5.59 -1.89
N VAL A 187 12.93 -6.41 -0.97
CA VAL A 187 11.58 -6.96 -1.07
C VAL A 187 10.57 -5.92 -0.57
N LEU A 188 9.70 -5.46 -1.47
CA LEU A 188 8.63 -4.50 -1.15
C LEU A 188 7.36 -5.20 -0.68
N SER A 189 6.97 -6.30 -1.32
CA SER A 189 5.78 -7.07 -0.95
C SER A 189 5.86 -8.50 -1.47
N ARG A 190 5.10 -9.42 -0.87
CA ARG A 190 4.90 -10.79 -1.37
C ARG A 190 3.40 -11.03 -1.54
N ASN A 191 3.00 -11.60 -2.66
CA ASN A 191 1.63 -11.93 -3.00
C ASN A 191 1.60 -13.29 -3.72
N GLY A 192 1.25 -14.35 -3.00
CA GLY A 192 1.33 -15.73 -3.51
C GLY A 192 2.75 -16.07 -3.94
N GLU A 193 2.91 -16.52 -5.18
CA GLU A 193 4.20 -16.84 -5.79
C GLU A 193 5.00 -15.60 -6.22
N TRP A 194 4.36 -14.43 -6.21
CA TRP A 194 4.96 -13.19 -6.70
C TRP A 194 5.60 -12.39 -5.57
N THR A 195 6.87 -12.02 -5.76
CA THR A 195 7.57 -11.09 -4.85
C THR A 195 7.83 -9.79 -5.59
N ARG A 196 7.26 -8.68 -5.09
CA ARG A 196 7.58 -7.34 -5.56
C ARG A 196 8.94 -6.96 -5.01
N VAL A 197 9.88 -6.72 -5.90
CA VAL A 197 11.26 -6.37 -5.58
C VAL A 197 11.63 -5.00 -6.13
N GLN A 198 12.51 -4.29 -5.44
CA GLN A 198 13.16 -3.06 -5.87
C GLN A 198 14.66 -3.33 -5.89
N PHE A 199 15.35 -2.85 -6.91
CA PHE A 199 16.80 -2.86 -6.97
C PHE A 199 17.29 -1.53 -7.51
N GLU A 200 18.56 -1.23 -7.26
CA GLU A 200 19.22 -0.04 -7.76
C GLU A 200 20.21 -0.48 -8.84
N GLY A 201 20.26 0.27 -9.94
CA GLY A 201 21.11 -0.03 -11.07
C GLY A 201 21.35 1.21 -11.92
N TRP A 202 22.46 1.17 -12.66
CA TRP A 202 22.84 2.23 -13.57
C TRP A 202 22.56 1.79 -15.00
N VAL A 203 21.95 2.68 -15.78
CA VAL A 203 21.74 2.52 -17.22
C VAL A 203 22.41 3.69 -17.93
N LYS A 204 22.87 3.47 -19.16
CA LYS A 204 23.50 4.54 -19.94
C LYS A 204 22.45 5.61 -20.26
N GLY A 205 22.80 6.87 -20.02
CA GLY A 205 21.86 7.98 -20.23
C GLY A 205 21.33 8.10 -21.67
N GLY A 206 22.12 7.68 -22.67
CA GLY A 206 21.69 7.66 -24.07
C GLY A 206 20.59 6.64 -24.39
N ASP A 207 20.36 5.66 -23.52
CA ASP A 207 19.31 4.65 -23.66
C ASP A 207 18.01 5.09 -22.97
N LEU A 208 17.98 6.29 -22.36
CA LEU A 208 16.84 6.84 -21.63
C LEU A 208 16.17 7.96 -22.42
N GLN A 209 14.85 7.86 -22.60
CA GLN A 209 14.03 8.97 -23.07
C GLN A 209 13.52 9.76 -21.86
N PRO A 210 13.76 11.09 -21.77
CA PRO A 210 13.22 11.89 -20.68
C PRO A 210 11.69 11.90 -20.75
N ALA A 211 11.04 11.84 -19.58
CA ALA A 211 9.60 12.06 -19.50
C ALA A 211 9.28 13.49 -19.99
N PRO A 212 8.17 13.68 -20.75
CA PRO A 212 7.75 15.02 -21.15
C PRO A 212 7.58 15.93 -19.92
N ALA A 213 8.03 17.18 -20.02
CA ALA A 213 7.96 18.14 -18.92
C ALA A 213 6.52 18.25 -18.39
N GLY A 214 6.35 18.08 -17.08
CA GLY A 214 5.04 18.14 -16.42
C GLY A 214 4.17 16.89 -16.54
N VAL A 215 4.63 15.82 -17.19
CA VAL A 215 3.92 14.53 -17.28
C VAL A 215 4.71 13.45 -16.55
N LEU A 216 4.14 12.94 -15.46
CA LEU A 216 4.74 11.83 -14.72
C LEU A 216 4.49 10.51 -15.48
N VAL A 217 5.54 9.73 -15.64
CA VAL A 217 5.52 8.41 -16.31
C VAL A 217 5.88 7.34 -15.28
N GLY A 218 5.21 6.19 -15.33
CA GLY A 218 5.54 5.06 -14.45
C GLY A 218 4.86 5.09 -13.08
N VAL A 219 4.06 6.11 -12.78
CA VAL A 219 3.20 6.15 -11.57
C VAL A 219 2.15 5.06 -11.69
N THR A 220 1.98 4.21 -10.67
CA THR A 220 0.97 3.14 -10.72
C THR A 220 -0.36 3.56 -10.06
N ALA A 221 -1.48 2.85 -10.31
CA ALA A 221 -2.73 3.15 -9.62
C ALA A 221 -2.64 2.77 -8.14
N ALA A 222 -1.88 1.73 -7.80
CA ALA A 222 -1.61 1.40 -6.40
C ALA A 222 -0.84 2.52 -5.67
N GLU A 223 0.18 3.07 -6.32
CA GLU A 223 0.97 4.19 -5.79
C GLU A 223 0.10 5.44 -5.58
N LEU A 224 -0.69 5.79 -6.60
CA LEU A 224 -1.59 6.93 -6.55
C LEU A 224 -2.69 6.80 -5.47
N ARG A 225 -3.14 5.57 -5.17
CA ARG A 225 -4.07 5.30 -4.05
C ARG A 225 -3.39 5.34 -2.68
N ALA A 226 -2.10 5.01 -2.61
CA ALA A 226 -1.33 5.05 -1.37
C ALA A 226 -1.01 6.50 -0.97
N GLU A 227 -0.71 7.35 -1.94
CA GLU A 227 -0.33 8.76 -1.72
C GLU A 227 -1.20 9.73 -2.54
N PRO A 228 -2.53 9.74 -2.36
CA PRO A 228 -3.43 10.50 -3.24
C PRO A 228 -3.12 12.01 -3.24
N GLN A 229 -2.86 12.58 -2.06
CA GLN A 229 -2.58 14.02 -1.89
C GLN A 229 -1.38 14.52 -2.68
N ARG A 230 -0.37 13.65 -2.89
CA ARG A 230 0.84 13.98 -3.65
C ARG A 230 0.57 14.13 -5.15
N TYR A 231 -0.39 13.36 -5.65
CA TYR A 231 -0.64 13.23 -7.08
C TYR A 231 -1.83 14.05 -7.58
N VAL A 232 -2.73 14.53 -6.71
CA VAL A 232 -3.84 15.42 -7.11
C VAL A 232 -3.30 16.62 -7.90
N GLY A 233 -3.91 16.88 -9.06
CA GLY A 233 -3.53 17.97 -9.97
C GLY A 233 -2.35 17.65 -10.90
N GLN A 234 -1.58 16.59 -10.63
CA GLN A 234 -0.48 16.16 -11.50
C GLN A 234 -1.02 15.55 -12.79
N VAL A 235 -0.24 15.66 -13.87
CA VAL A 235 -0.55 15.02 -15.15
C VAL A 235 0.27 13.73 -15.26
N LEU A 236 -0.40 12.64 -15.59
CA LEU A 236 0.20 11.31 -15.71
C LEU A 236 0.04 10.79 -17.14
N ARG A 237 0.98 9.96 -17.58
CA ARG A 237 0.83 9.13 -18.78
C ARG A 237 0.63 7.68 -18.39
N TRP A 238 -0.50 7.11 -18.79
CA TRP A 238 -0.89 5.74 -18.46
C TRP A 238 -1.27 4.93 -19.70
N ASN A 239 -0.90 3.65 -19.67
CA ASN A 239 -1.37 2.65 -20.61
C ASN A 239 -2.52 1.90 -19.94
N LEU A 240 -3.70 1.90 -20.54
CA LEU A 240 -4.94 1.36 -19.99
C LEU A 240 -5.62 0.45 -20.99
N GLU A 241 -6.50 -0.44 -20.54
CA GLU A 241 -7.44 -1.16 -21.39
C GLU A 241 -8.80 -0.48 -21.31
N PHE A 242 -9.39 -0.14 -22.45
CA PHE A 242 -10.75 0.37 -22.51
C PHE A 242 -11.76 -0.69 -22.07
N ILE A 243 -12.75 -0.35 -21.23
CA ILE A 243 -13.83 -1.28 -20.87
C ILE A 243 -15.16 -0.80 -21.46
N ALA A 244 -15.61 0.38 -21.04
CA ALA A 244 -16.90 0.93 -21.46
C ALA A 244 -16.99 2.44 -21.23
N ILE A 245 -17.87 3.09 -22.00
CA ILE A 245 -18.32 4.45 -21.72
C ILE A 245 -19.57 4.36 -20.85
N GLN A 246 -19.62 5.13 -19.78
CA GLN A 246 -20.76 5.24 -18.89
C GLN A 246 -21.09 6.70 -18.61
N LYS A 247 -22.30 6.94 -18.11
CA LYS A 247 -22.75 8.27 -17.67
C LYS A 247 -22.74 8.29 -16.14
N ALA A 248 -22.20 9.35 -15.56
CA ALA A 248 -22.19 9.52 -14.12
C ALA A 248 -23.62 9.69 -13.59
N ASP A 249 -23.89 9.03 -12.47
CA ASP A 249 -25.14 9.04 -11.72
C ASP A 249 -24.91 9.63 -10.32
N ASP A 250 -25.98 9.84 -9.56
CA ASP A 250 -25.94 10.42 -8.20
C ASP A 250 -25.16 9.56 -7.19
N LEU A 251 -24.90 8.30 -7.52
CA LEU A 251 -24.14 7.36 -6.68
C LEU A 251 -22.62 7.62 -6.72
N ARG A 252 -22.15 8.52 -7.59
CA ARG A 252 -20.71 8.78 -7.82
C ARG A 252 -20.38 10.27 -7.71
N PRO A 253 -20.42 10.86 -6.50
CA PRO A 253 -20.25 12.31 -6.34
C PRO A 253 -18.83 12.81 -6.70
N ASP A 254 -17.85 11.92 -6.81
CA ASP A 254 -16.49 12.26 -7.29
C ASP A 254 -16.44 12.56 -8.81
N ILE A 255 -17.51 12.23 -9.55
CA ILE A 255 -17.67 12.52 -10.97
C ILE A 255 -18.86 13.49 -11.11
N PRO A 256 -18.74 14.62 -11.83
CA PRO A 256 -19.85 15.54 -12.02
C PRO A 256 -21.07 14.82 -12.62
N ASN A 257 -22.26 15.05 -12.07
CA ASN A 257 -23.47 14.35 -12.50
C ASN A 257 -23.75 14.57 -13.99
N GLY A 258 -24.16 13.52 -14.68
CA GLY A 258 -24.52 13.56 -16.09
C GLY A 258 -23.35 13.61 -17.08
N VAL A 259 -22.10 13.74 -16.63
CA VAL A 259 -20.94 13.68 -17.54
C VAL A 259 -20.64 12.24 -17.94
N SER A 260 -20.13 12.08 -19.15
CA SER A 260 -19.63 10.78 -19.61
C SER A 260 -18.23 10.52 -19.06
N TYR A 261 -18.00 9.28 -18.64
CA TYR A 261 -16.70 8.81 -18.21
C TYR A 261 -16.41 7.47 -18.86
N VAL A 262 -15.12 7.18 -19.00
CA VAL A 262 -14.62 5.89 -19.48
C VAL A 262 -14.18 5.09 -18.28
N LEU A 263 -14.72 3.88 -18.17
CA LEU A 263 -14.20 2.85 -17.28
C LEU A 263 -13.06 2.15 -18.01
N ALA A 264 -11.89 2.12 -17.38
CA ALA A 264 -10.69 1.51 -17.93
C ALA A 264 -10.05 0.56 -16.91
N ARG A 265 -9.27 -0.41 -17.39
CA ARG A 265 -8.38 -1.24 -16.57
C ARG A 265 -6.95 -0.71 -16.65
N GLY A 266 -6.23 -0.69 -15.54
CA GLY A 266 -4.83 -0.29 -15.51
C GLY A 266 -4.51 0.73 -14.41
N PRO A 267 -3.38 1.44 -14.49
CA PRO A 267 -2.35 1.38 -15.53
C PRO A 267 -1.74 -0.01 -15.65
N LEU A 268 -1.66 -0.51 -16.89
CA LEU A 268 -1.03 -1.78 -17.18
C LEU A 268 0.41 -1.77 -16.66
N PRO A 269 0.83 -2.88 -16.04
CA PRO A 269 0.16 -4.18 -16.03
C PRO A 269 -0.74 -4.45 -14.79
N GLU A 270 -1.09 -3.42 -14.01
CA GLU A 270 -2.05 -3.58 -12.91
C GLU A 270 -3.46 -3.89 -13.45
N ARG A 271 -4.21 -4.77 -12.76
CA ARG A 271 -5.61 -5.09 -13.11
C ARG A 271 -6.66 -4.21 -12.42
N GLY A 272 -6.24 -3.08 -11.86
CA GLY A 272 -7.12 -2.14 -11.17
C GLY A 272 -8.09 -1.44 -12.14
N PHE A 273 -9.18 -0.91 -11.62
CA PHE A 273 -10.09 -0.06 -12.39
C PHE A 273 -9.75 1.41 -12.21
N VAL A 274 -9.87 2.19 -13.28
CA VAL A 274 -9.67 3.63 -13.30
C VAL A 274 -10.87 4.29 -13.98
N TYR A 275 -11.31 5.40 -13.42
CA TYR A 275 -12.41 6.20 -13.95
C TYR A 275 -11.83 7.46 -14.61
N ILE A 276 -12.08 7.61 -15.90
CA ILE A 276 -11.57 8.72 -16.70
C ILE A 276 -12.75 9.62 -17.08
N ILE A 277 -12.79 10.84 -16.59
CA ILE A 277 -13.78 11.83 -17.01
C ILE A 277 -13.40 12.31 -18.41
N VAL A 278 -14.31 12.16 -19.38
CA VAL A 278 -14.03 12.44 -20.80
C VAL A 278 -14.88 13.62 -21.28
N PRO A 279 -14.27 14.69 -21.82
CA PRO A 279 -15.02 15.76 -22.48
C PRO A 279 -15.84 15.23 -23.66
N GLU A 280 -17.03 15.77 -23.90
CA GLU A 280 -17.92 15.31 -24.98
C GLU A 280 -17.24 15.31 -26.36
N SER A 281 -16.37 16.30 -26.61
CA SER A 281 -15.59 16.41 -27.85
C SER A 281 -14.62 15.25 -28.10
N LYS A 282 -14.24 14.50 -27.05
CA LYS A 282 -13.31 13.35 -27.12
C LYS A 282 -14.03 12.00 -27.08
N LEU A 283 -15.33 11.96 -26.77
CA LEU A 283 -16.11 10.71 -26.72
C LEU A 283 -16.12 9.90 -28.03
N PRO A 284 -16.19 10.52 -29.24
CA PRO A 284 -16.16 9.76 -30.49
C PRO A 284 -14.92 8.87 -30.62
N ALA A 285 -13.77 9.34 -30.14
CA ALA A 285 -12.52 8.58 -30.18
C ALA A 285 -12.58 7.31 -29.32
N PHE A 286 -13.25 7.35 -28.16
CA PHE A 286 -13.45 6.16 -27.32
C PHE A 286 -14.56 5.24 -27.85
N ARG A 287 -15.59 5.79 -28.51
CA ARG A 287 -16.65 4.97 -29.14
C ARG A 287 -16.11 4.12 -30.29
N ALA A 288 -15.03 4.55 -30.92
CA ALA A 288 -14.34 3.80 -31.96
C ALA A 288 -13.46 2.66 -31.42
N LEU A 289 -13.18 2.63 -30.11
CA LEU A 289 -12.36 1.57 -29.49
C LEU A 289 -13.20 0.32 -29.25
N THR A 290 -12.60 -0.83 -29.52
CA THR A 290 -13.16 -2.11 -29.09
C THR A 290 -12.95 -2.30 -27.58
N PRO A 291 -13.88 -2.96 -26.86
CA PRO A 291 -13.65 -3.35 -25.48
C PRO A 291 -12.35 -4.15 -25.32
N LEU A 292 -11.62 -3.88 -24.24
CA LEU A 292 -10.29 -4.38 -23.90
C LEU A 292 -9.15 -3.91 -24.83
N ALA A 293 -9.41 -2.97 -25.74
CA ALA A 293 -8.34 -2.36 -26.54
C ALA A 293 -7.34 -1.61 -25.65
N PRO A 294 -6.01 -1.83 -25.82
CA PRO A 294 -5.00 -1.04 -25.15
C PRO A 294 -5.03 0.40 -25.69
N MET A 295 -4.95 1.36 -24.79
CA MET A 295 -4.94 2.79 -25.10
C MET A 295 -3.96 3.52 -24.20
N GLN A 296 -3.32 4.56 -24.72
CA GLN A 296 -2.45 5.43 -23.93
C GLN A 296 -3.18 6.74 -23.67
N VAL A 297 -3.22 7.18 -22.41
CA VAL A 297 -3.88 8.42 -22.02
C VAL A 297 -2.91 9.31 -21.27
N ILE A 298 -3.02 10.61 -21.54
CA ILE A 298 -2.51 11.65 -20.67
C ILE A 298 -3.70 12.14 -19.87
N ALA A 299 -3.62 12.00 -18.55
CA ALA A 299 -4.72 12.32 -17.66
C ALA A 299 -4.24 13.12 -16.45
N ARG A 300 -5.04 14.09 -16.02
CA ARG A 300 -4.80 14.85 -14.80
C ARG A 300 -5.50 14.18 -13.64
N VAL A 301 -4.78 13.98 -12.54
CA VAL A 301 -5.36 13.34 -11.36
C VAL A 301 -6.35 14.28 -10.71
N ARG A 302 -7.62 13.87 -10.66
CA ARG A 302 -8.66 14.59 -9.92
C ARG A 302 -8.73 14.09 -8.50
N ASN A 303 -8.83 12.77 -8.34
CA ASN A 303 -8.88 12.12 -7.05
C ASN A 303 -8.07 10.82 -7.08
N GLY A 304 -7.01 10.76 -6.26
CA GLY A 304 -6.16 9.58 -6.16
C GLY A 304 -6.85 8.38 -5.52
N ARG A 305 -7.92 8.62 -4.75
CA ARG A 305 -8.73 7.59 -4.10
C ARG A 305 -10.13 8.14 -3.85
N SER A 306 -11.04 7.87 -4.78
CA SER A 306 -12.46 8.22 -4.62
C SER A 306 -13.01 7.64 -3.32
N ARG A 307 -13.75 8.46 -2.56
CA ARG A 307 -14.35 8.07 -1.28
C ARG A 307 -15.38 6.95 -1.44
N TYR A 308 -16.00 6.87 -2.61
CA TYR A 308 -17.09 5.95 -2.92
C TYR A 308 -16.66 4.79 -3.82
N LEU A 309 -15.71 5.03 -4.74
CA LEU A 309 -15.26 4.02 -5.71
C LEU A 309 -13.98 3.31 -5.25
N GLY A 310 -13.23 3.87 -4.30
CA GLY A 310 -11.95 3.32 -3.81
C GLY A 310 -10.80 3.34 -4.83
N ASN A 311 -11.11 3.72 -6.07
CA ASN A 311 -10.25 3.70 -7.23
C ASN A 311 -9.95 5.13 -7.73
N PRO A 312 -8.89 5.30 -8.53
CA PRO A 312 -8.52 6.60 -9.09
C PRO A 312 -9.58 7.19 -10.02
N VAL A 313 -9.81 8.50 -9.89
CA VAL A 313 -10.59 9.32 -10.82
C VAL A 313 -9.66 10.35 -11.44
N VAL A 314 -9.61 10.39 -12.77
CA VAL A 314 -8.73 11.27 -13.54
C VAL A 314 -9.52 12.04 -14.61
N ASP A 315 -9.10 13.25 -14.92
CA ASP A 315 -9.61 14.03 -16.04
C ASP A 315 -8.78 13.74 -17.29
N LEU A 316 -9.42 13.38 -18.40
CA LEU A 316 -8.71 13.19 -19.66
C LEU A 316 -8.13 14.52 -20.17
N VAL A 317 -6.83 14.54 -20.44
CA VAL A 317 -6.16 15.64 -21.14
C VAL A 317 -6.01 15.28 -22.62
N SER A 318 -5.46 14.10 -22.91
CA SER A 318 -5.28 13.60 -24.28
C SER A 318 -5.42 12.08 -24.34
N LEU A 319 -5.94 11.59 -25.45
CA LEU A 319 -5.94 10.17 -25.82
C LEU A 319 -4.91 10.01 -26.94
N GLU A 320 -3.88 9.22 -26.67
CA GLU A 320 -2.90 8.79 -27.65
C GLU A 320 -3.34 7.41 -28.15
N ALA A 321 -3.64 7.30 -29.45
CA ALA A 321 -3.95 6.01 -30.04
C ALA A 321 -2.75 5.08 -29.81
N GLY A 322 -2.98 3.94 -29.16
CA GLY A 322 -1.92 2.97 -28.87
C GLY A 322 -1.24 2.57 -30.17
N GLY A 323 0.01 2.99 -30.35
CA GLY A 323 0.84 2.55 -31.47
C GLY A 323 1.04 1.04 -31.36
N GLY A 324 0.43 0.29 -32.29
CA GLY A 324 0.50 -1.17 -32.33
C GLY A 324 -0.36 -1.82 -33.39
N ALA A 325 -0.41 -1.26 -34.61
CA ALA A 325 -0.63 -2.08 -35.80
C ALA A 325 0.74 -2.62 -36.24
N GLY A 326 0.86 -3.94 -36.30
CA GLY A 326 2.04 -4.66 -36.78
C GLY A 326 1.71 -6.12 -37.01
N THR A 327 0.87 -6.41 -38.01
CA THR A 327 0.97 -7.62 -38.84
C THR A 327 1.82 -7.25 -40.08
N PRO A 328 2.45 -8.19 -40.82
CA PRO A 328 2.10 -9.60 -41.02
C PRO A 328 2.94 -10.60 -40.24
#